data_AF-A0A194W904-F1
#
_entry.id   AF-A0A194W904-F1
#
_cell.length_a   1.000
_cell.length_b   1.000
_cell.length_c   1.000
_cell.angle_alpha   90.00
_cell.angle_beta   90.00
_cell.angle_gamma   90.00
#
_symmetry.space_group_name_H-M   'P 1'
#
loop_
_entity.id
_entity.type
_entity.pdbx_description
1 polymer ?
#
loop_
_entity_poly.entity_id
_entity_poly.type
_entity_poly.pdbx_seq_one_letter_code
_entity_poly.pdbx_strand_id
1 'polypeptide(L)'
;MLWRCRVHRVKMAVPDDKITDFIAAMQRIYHIPTAPSDKNTTSWTPPPATAGHRGRYLWTDAFGVLNLITLSRVTPHRTHYISLASTLVSKVHSILGRTRDQSSRLPGATDENPLGGGLRIGKEHDSGSDGDGQYHHYLTLWMFALNRLSVASAQPEYNDMAISLARAIHPAFVYQRSSSRPRMYWKVSMDLSHPLVHSEGNLDPVDGYVVFTLLQRTNGEGSTVLQDEIRDYEKIVQTKWQGYSSSDPLDLGMTLWTAHWLAGEEEHPWAGALLTKAKSDTMKLFDSGYFDRDIERRLAFREFGTALGIRCQCEDQDGWVDRADTITTMWRDAGLLEGGWKSRVNTDHDLAPITLVMYAAALVPGAFQKSFL
;
A
#
# COMPACT_ATOMS: atom_id res chain seq x y z
N MET A 1 -35.13 -1.96 -28.12
CA MET A 1 -34.77 -0.57 -27.78
C MET A 1 -34.77 -0.47 -26.27
N LEU A 2 -33.64 -0.78 -25.62
CA LEU A 2 -33.50 -0.80 -24.16
C LEU A 2 -32.35 0.13 -23.80
N TRP A 3 -32.71 1.23 -23.14
CA TRP A 3 -31.81 2.29 -22.68
C TRP A 3 -30.84 1.74 -21.63
N ARG A 4 -29.54 1.70 -21.96
CA ARG A 4 -28.46 1.64 -20.98
C ARG A 4 -28.20 3.07 -20.49
N CYS A 5 -28.76 3.46 -19.35
CA CYS A 5 -28.27 4.62 -18.61
C CYS A 5 -26.92 4.26 -17.97
N ARG A 6 -25.82 4.43 -18.71
CA ARG A 6 -24.51 4.67 -18.10
C ARG A 6 -24.54 6.08 -17.52
N VAL A 7 -24.84 6.18 -16.23
CA VAL A 7 -24.53 7.39 -15.47
C VAL A 7 -23.01 7.53 -15.49
N HIS A 8 -22.49 8.36 -16.40
CA HIS A 8 -21.14 8.85 -16.29
C HIS A 8 -21.10 9.68 -15.01
N ARG A 9 -20.58 9.12 -13.92
CA ARG A 9 -20.14 9.92 -12.77
C ARG A 9 -19.16 10.95 -13.34
N VAL A 10 -19.57 12.20 -13.41
CA VAL A 10 -18.65 13.33 -13.55
C VAL A 10 -17.76 13.23 -12.31
N LYS A 11 -16.54 12.69 -12.45
CA LYS A 11 -15.53 12.78 -11.39
C LYS A 11 -15.38 14.27 -11.10
N MET A 12 -15.84 14.72 -9.94
CA MET A 12 -15.55 16.08 -9.49
C MET A 12 -14.04 16.27 -9.59
N ALA A 13 -13.63 17.39 -10.20
CA ALA A 13 -12.21 17.73 -10.27
C ALA A 13 -11.66 17.74 -8.84
N VAL A 14 -10.50 17.12 -8.64
CA VAL A 14 -9.82 17.15 -7.33
C VAL A 14 -9.48 18.62 -7.03
N PRO A 15 -9.79 19.14 -5.83
CA PRO A 15 -9.44 20.51 -5.47
C PRO A 15 -7.95 20.83 -5.67
N ASP A 16 -7.66 22.01 -6.22
CA ASP A 16 -6.30 22.44 -6.58
C ASP A 16 -5.36 22.51 -5.37
N ASP A 17 -5.88 22.87 -4.19
CA ASP A 17 -5.14 22.91 -2.93
C ASP A 17 -4.68 21.49 -2.53
N LYS A 18 -5.56 20.49 -2.64
CA LYS A 18 -5.22 19.09 -2.36
C LYS A 18 -4.14 18.57 -3.31
N ILE A 19 -4.20 18.93 -4.59
CA ILE A 19 -3.16 18.54 -5.57
C ILE A 19 -1.83 19.23 -5.26
N THR A 20 -1.87 20.50 -4.86
CA THR A 20 -0.67 21.27 -4.48
C THR A 20 0.03 20.62 -3.29
N ASP A 21 -0.71 20.33 -2.21
CA ASP A 21 -0.19 19.67 -1.01
C ASP A 21 0.30 18.25 -1.29
N PHE A 22 -0.41 17.50 -2.13
CA PHE A 22 0.00 16.17 -2.59
C PHE A 22 1.38 16.21 -3.26
N ILE A 23 1.55 17.14 -4.21
CA ILE A 23 2.80 17.29 -4.96
C ILE A 23 3.91 17.74 -4.01
N ALA A 24 3.65 18.71 -3.13
CA ALA A 24 4.62 19.18 -2.14
C ALA A 24 5.12 18.04 -1.25
N ALA A 25 4.21 17.19 -0.74
CA ALA A 25 4.57 16.03 0.07
C ALA A 25 5.46 15.03 -0.70
N MET A 26 5.10 14.72 -1.95
CA MET A 26 5.90 13.84 -2.81
C MET A 26 7.27 14.44 -3.15
N GLN A 27 7.34 15.74 -3.41
CA GLN A 27 8.60 16.44 -3.69
C GLN A 27 9.56 16.39 -2.52
N ARG A 28 9.11 16.50 -1.27
CA ARG A 28 9.99 16.45 -0.09
C ARG A 28 10.74 15.13 0.10
N ILE A 29 10.22 14.04 -0.46
CA ILE A 29 10.82 12.70 -0.31
C ILE A 29 11.62 12.34 -1.56
N TYR A 30 11.01 12.55 -2.72
CA TYR A 30 11.48 12.01 -3.98
C TYR A 30 12.12 13.06 -4.89
N HIS A 31 12.04 14.35 -4.53
CA HIS A 31 12.47 15.47 -5.37
C HIS A 31 11.94 15.34 -6.81
N ILE A 32 10.65 14.99 -6.94
CA ILE A 32 10.06 14.72 -8.25
C ILE A 32 10.02 16.01 -9.10
N PRO A 33 10.41 15.95 -10.39
CA PRO A 33 10.18 17.04 -11.32
C PRO A 33 8.67 17.21 -11.56
N THR A 34 8.14 18.44 -11.45
CA THR A 34 6.69 18.70 -11.48
C THR A 34 6.13 19.09 -12.85
N ALA A 35 6.98 19.44 -13.80
CA ALA A 35 6.61 19.68 -15.19
C ALA A 35 7.63 19.02 -16.14
N PRO A 36 7.19 18.51 -17.31
CA PRO A 36 8.10 18.12 -18.39
C PRO A 36 8.67 19.37 -19.07
N SER A 37 9.42 20.20 -18.33
CA SER A 37 10.12 21.36 -18.89
C SER A 37 11.60 21.10 -19.18
N ASP A 38 12.09 19.88 -18.99
CA ASP A 38 13.51 19.59 -19.19
C ASP A 38 13.77 18.29 -19.93
N LYS A 39 14.81 18.30 -20.75
CA LYS A 39 15.50 17.12 -21.29
C LYS A 39 16.04 16.17 -20.19
N ASN A 40 15.82 16.49 -18.91
CA ASN A 40 16.22 15.74 -17.71
C ASN A 40 15.12 14.84 -17.12
N THR A 41 13.89 14.83 -17.64
CA THR A 41 12.87 13.87 -17.15
C THR A 41 13.26 12.41 -17.42
N THR A 42 14.15 12.17 -18.38
CA THR A 42 14.77 10.86 -18.66
C THR A 42 15.90 10.47 -17.72
N SER A 43 16.37 11.35 -16.82
CA SER A 43 17.52 11.10 -15.93
C SER A 43 17.23 11.16 -14.44
N TRP A 44 16.00 11.48 -14.02
CA TRP A 44 15.64 11.48 -12.59
C TRP A 44 15.86 10.10 -11.98
N THR A 45 16.59 10.07 -10.87
CA THR A 45 16.70 8.90 -9.99
C THR A 45 16.23 9.35 -8.61
N PRO A 46 15.31 8.62 -7.95
CA PRO A 46 14.86 9.02 -6.63
C PRO A 46 16.07 9.07 -5.68
N PRO A 47 16.29 10.19 -4.98
CA PRO A 47 17.37 10.31 -4.01
C PRO A 47 17.15 9.30 -2.88
N PRO A 48 18.19 8.92 -2.11
CA PRO A 48 17.97 8.19 -0.87
C PRO A 48 17.03 8.98 0.04
N ALA A 49 15.96 8.36 0.55
CA ALA A 49 15.15 8.96 1.59
C ALA A 49 15.97 9.01 2.90
N THR A 50 15.51 9.83 3.84
CA THR A 50 16.14 10.00 5.16
C THR A 50 15.99 8.77 6.07
N ALA A 51 15.08 7.85 5.74
CA ALA A 51 14.85 6.62 6.46
C ALA A 51 14.93 5.39 5.53
N GLY A 52 15.29 4.27 6.13
CA GLY A 52 15.38 2.97 5.46
C GLY A 52 16.79 2.70 4.94
N HIS A 53 17.14 1.42 4.87
CA HIS A 53 18.48 1.00 4.47
C HIS A 53 18.78 1.42 3.02
N ARG A 54 19.84 2.23 2.86
CA ARG A 54 20.20 2.91 1.59
C ARG A 54 19.08 3.83 1.09
N GLY A 55 18.29 4.36 2.02
CA GLY A 55 17.22 5.32 1.81
C GLY A 55 16.00 4.74 1.12
N ARG A 56 15.77 3.42 1.13
CA ARG A 56 14.56 2.78 0.55
C ARG A 56 13.84 1.99 1.62
N TYR A 57 12.50 2.09 1.62
CA TYR A 57 11.64 1.41 2.57
C TYR A 57 10.36 0.97 1.87
N LEU A 58 10.09 -0.34 1.84
CA LEU A 58 9.19 -0.92 0.84
C LEU A 58 7.76 -0.37 0.91
N TRP A 59 7.23 -0.16 2.12
CA TRP A 59 5.91 0.43 2.31
C TRP A 59 5.85 1.87 1.76
N THR A 60 6.83 2.69 2.12
CA THR A 60 6.94 4.08 1.63
C THR A 60 6.98 4.12 0.11
N ASP A 61 7.79 3.25 -0.49
CA ASP A 61 7.97 3.22 -1.93
C ASP A 61 6.77 2.65 -2.69
N ALA A 62 6.01 1.71 -2.10
CA ALA A 62 4.75 1.26 -2.66
C ALA A 62 3.73 2.41 -2.75
N PHE A 63 3.58 3.19 -1.68
CA PHE A 63 2.78 4.41 -1.69
C PHE A 63 3.33 5.42 -2.71
N GLY A 64 4.65 5.59 -2.80
CA GLY A 64 5.27 6.49 -3.78
C GLY A 64 4.90 6.14 -5.23
N VAL A 65 4.96 4.86 -5.59
CA VAL A 65 4.54 4.37 -6.93
C VAL A 65 3.05 4.63 -7.16
N LEU A 66 2.19 4.28 -6.20
CA LEU A 66 0.74 4.50 -6.29
C LEU A 66 0.39 5.98 -6.41
N ASN A 67 1.10 6.85 -5.70
CA ASN A 67 0.92 8.30 -5.77
C ASN A 67 1.34 8.88 -7.12
N LEU A 68 2.43 8.39 -7.71
CA LEU A 68 2.84 8.78 -9.07
C LEU A 68 1.80 8.32 -10.11
N ILE A 69 1.25 7.11 -9.96
CA ILE A 69 0.14 6.64 -10.80
C ILE A 69 -1.09 7.55 -10.65
N THR A 70 -1.42 7.97 -9.43
CA THR A 70 -2.50 8.93 -9.17
C THR A 70 -2.26 10.24 -9.92
N LEU A 71 -1.07 10.85 -9.77
CA LEU A 71 -0.71 12.09 -10.47
C LEU A 71 -0.80 11.97 -11.99
N SER A 72 -0.51 10.80 -12.56
CA SER A 72 -0.65 10.55 -14.00
C SER A 72 -2.07 10.71 -14.54
N ARG A 73 -3.09 10.63 -13.66
CA ARG A 73 -4.52 10.72 -13.99
C ARG A 73 -5.16 12.04 -13.58
N VAL A 74 -4.68 12.66 -12.51
CA VAL A 74 -5.23 13.92 -11.98
C VAL A 74 -4.48 15.16 -12.48
N THR A 75 -3.47 14.98 -13.32
CA THR A 75 -2.71 16.06 -13.97
C THR A 75 -2.62 15.81 -15.49
N PRO A 76 -2.30 16.82 -16.31
CA PRO A 76 -2.14 16.62 -17.76
C PRO A 76 -0.87 15.84 -18.15
N HIS A 77 0.04 15.52 -17.21
CA HIS A 77 1.37 14.98 -17.50
C HIS A 77 1.46 13.46 -17.32
N ARG A 78 0.53 12.71 -17.93
CA ARG A 78 0.42 11.25 -17.75
C ARG A 78 1.74 10.50 -17.96
N THR A 79 2.34 10.61 -19.15
CA THR A 79 3.56 9.86 -19.52
C THR A 79 4.73 10.13 -18.57
N HIS A 80 4.85 11.38 -18.13
CA HIS A 80 5.87 11.81 -17.18
C HIS A 80 5.77 11.05 -15.86
N TYR A 81 4.61 11.08 -15.22
CA TYR A 81 4.42 10.42 -13.92
C TYR A 81 4.48 8.88 -14.00
N ILE A 82 4.04 8.29 -15.11
CA ILE A 82 4.23 6.84 -15.35
C ILE A 82 5.73 6.51 -15.47
N SER A 83 6.52 7.31 -16.19
CA SER A 83 7.98 7.12 -16.25
C SER A 83 8.63 7.23 -14.86
N LEU A 84 8.23 8.21 -14.04
CA LEU A 84 8.74 8.32 -12.66
C LEU A 84 8.38 7.09 -11.82
N ALA A 85 7.15 6.57 -11.95
CA ALA A 85 6.72 5.36 -11.25
C ALA A 85 7.56 4.13 -11.66
N SER A 86 7.77 3.95 -12.96
CA SER A 86 8.64 2.90 -13.51
C SER A 86 10.08 3.02 -12.98
N THR A 87 10.66 4.22 -12.96
CA THR A 87 12.01 4.45 -12.44
C THR A 87 12.11 4.15 -10.94
N LEU A 88 11.08 4.51 -10.15
CA LEU A 88 11.04 4.18 -8.73
C LEU A 88 10.98 2.65 -8.51
N VAL A 89 10.17 1.92 -9.29
CA VAL A 89 10.14 0.45 -9.28
C VAL A 89 11.53 -0.14 -9.55
N SER A 90 12.20 0.30 -10.61
CA SER A 90 13.56 -0.17 -10.93
C SER A 90 14.54 0.12 -9.81
N LYS A 91 14.48 1.31 -9.19
CA LYS A 91 15.36 1.66 -8.07
C LYS A 91 15.12 0.79 -6.85
N VAL A 92 13.86 0.55 -6.49
CA VAL A 92 13.48 -0.34 -5.39
C VAL A 92 14.01 -1.75 -5.63
N HIS A 93 13.79 -2.33 -6.81
CA HIS A 93 14.28 -3.67 -7.14
C HIS A 93 15.81 -3.74 -7.11
N SER A 94 16.51 -2.71 -7.58
CA SER A 94 17.99 -2.68 -7.55
C SER A 94 18.57 -2.68 -6.14
N ILE A 95 17.84 -2.13 -5.15
CA ILE A 95 18.31 -2.00 -3.77
C ILE A 95 17.75 -3.12 -2.91
N LEU A 96 16.42 -3.23 -2.81
CA LEU A 96 15.73 -4.14 -1.91
C LEU A 96 15.63 -5.57 -2.47
N GLY A 97 15.83 -5.78 -3.79
CA GLY A 97 15.92 -7.10 -4.42
C GLY A 97 17.31 -7.74 -4.36
N ARG A 98 18.23 -7.11 -3.62
CA ARG A 98 19.63 -7.55 -3.44
C ARG A 98 19.95 -7.69 -1.95
N THR A 99 21.02 -8.40 -1.64
CA THR A 99 21.62 -8.43 -0.30
C THR A 99 21.96 -7.01 0.19
N ARG A 100 22.08 -6.82 1.50
CA ARG A 100 22.30 -5.48 2.11
C ARG A 100 23.59 -4.80 1.62
N ASP A 101 24.64 -5.59 1.44
CA ASP A 101 25.91 -5.18 0.85
C ASP A 101 25.84 -4.95 -0.68
N GLN A 102 24.73 -5.32 -1.32
CA GLN A 102 24.46 -5.24 -2.75
C GLN A 102 25.28 -6.20 -3.62
N SER A 103 26.01 -7.14 -3.02
CA SER A 103 26.91 -8.05 -3.72
C SER A 103 26.17 -9.07 -4.60
N SER A 104 24.95 -9.47 -4.23
CA SER A 104 24.18 -10.46 -4.98
C SER A 104 22.67 -10.18 -4.92
N ARG A 105 21.91 -10.88 -5.77
CA ARG A 105 20.44 -10.94 -5.64
C ARG A 105 20.06 -11.73 -4.39
N LEU A 106 18.84 -11.54 -3.90
CA LEU A 106 18.34 -12.38 -2.82
C LEU A 106 18.34 -13.86 -3.24
N PRO A 107 18.58 -14.80 -2.31
CA PRO A 107 18.52 -16.23 -2.61
C PRO A 107 17.20 -16.62 -3.30
N GLY A 108 17.29 -17.33 -4.42
CA GLY A 108 16.13 -17.69 -5.25
C GLY A 108 15.82 -16.72 -6.41
N ALA A 109 16.41 -15.52 -6.44
CA ALA A 109 16.26 -14.58 -7.55
C ALA A 109 17.36 -14.72 -8.62
N THR A 110 16.99 -14.47 -9.88
CA THR A 110 17.90 -14.41 -11.04
C THR A 110 17.74 -13.09 -11.79
N ASP A 111 18.47 -12.87 -12.89
CA ASP A 111 18.28 -11.68 -13.72
C ASP A 111 16.93 -11.70 -14.46
N GLU A 112 16.49 -12.89 -14.88
CA GLU A 112 15.21 -13.13 -15.54
C GLU A 112 14.04 -13.17 -14.55
N ASN A 113 14.29 -13.59 -13.30
CA ASN A 113 13.33 -13.58 -12.22
C ASN A 113 13.86 -12.80 -10.99
N PRO A 114 13.91 -11.46 -11.08
CA PRO A 114 14.55 -10.62 -10.05
C PRO A 114 13.84 -10.62 -8.70
N LEU A 115 12.57 -11.05 -8.64
CA LEU A 115 11.76 -11.12 -7.43
C LEU A 115 11.57 -12.57 -6.92
N GLY A 116 12.27 -13.54 -7.51
CA GLY A 116 12.19 -14.96 -7.15
C GLY A 116 12.67 -15.30 -5.72
N GLY A 117 13.40 -14.38 -5.08
CA GLY A 117 13.82 -14.47 -3.69
C GLY A 117 13.04 -13.56 -2.74
N GLY A 118 11.93 -12.99 -3.21
CA GLY A 118 11.20 -11.97 -2.46
C GLY A 118 11.80 -10.57 -2.61
N LEU A 119 11.51 -9.70 -1.64
CA LEU A 119 11.99 -8.32 -1.60
C LEU A 119 12.17 -7.87 -0.15
N ARG A 120 13.33 -7.31 0.20
CA ARG A 120 13.56 -6.80 1.56
C ARG A 120 12.64 -5.62 1.87
N ILE A 121 12.30 -5.46 3.15
CA ILE A 121 11.51 -4.31 3.62
C ILE A 121 12.35 -3.04 3.76
N GLY A 122 13.67 -3.17 3.92
CA GLY A 122 14.60 -2.05 3.96
C GLY A 122 14.74 -1.42 5.34
N LYS A 123 14.60 -2.16 6.43
CA LYS A 123 14.91 -1.62 7.76
C LYS A 123 16.42 -1.38 7.94
N GLU A 124 16.76 -0.37 8.75
CA GLU A 124 18.15 0.04 8.98
C GLU A 124 18.94 -1.01 9.76
N HIS A 125 18.35 -1.60 10.79
CA HIS A 125 18.93 -2.76 11.48
C HIS A 125 18.86 -4.01 10.60
N ASP A 126 19.91 -4.82 10.63
CA ASP A 126 20.06 -5.99 9.76
C ASP A 126 19.14 -7.14 10.16
N SER A 127 19.22 -7.58 11.42
CA SER A 127 18.66 -8.84 11.88
C SER A 127 17.66 -8.68 13.02
N GLY A 128 16.92 -9.77 13.30
CA GLY A 128 15.95 -9.87 14.39
C GLY A 128 14.52 -9.55 13.98
N SER A 129 13.60 -9.74 14.92
CA SER A 129 12.17 -9.48 14.74
C SER A 129 11.90 -8.04 14.30
N ASP A 130 12.71 -7.09 14.77
CA ASP A 130 12.59 -5.67 14.42
C ASP A 130 13.58 -5.17 13.35
N GLY A 131 14.48 -6.04 12.85
CA GLY A 131 15.44 -5.69 11.80
C GLY A 131 14.87 -5.78 10.38
N ASP A 132 15.73 -5.90 9.38
CA ASP A 132 15.34 -6.17 8.00
C ASP A 132 14.75 -7.59 7.87
N GLY A 133 14.26 -7.91 6.68
CA GLY A 133 13.55 -9.15 6.42
C GLY A 133 12.47 -8.94 5.39
N GLN A 134 11.45 -9.78 5.44
CA GLN A 134 10.29 -9.66 4.56
C GLN A 134 9.01 -9.67 5.42
N TYR A 135 8.19 -8.63 5.27
CA TYR A 135 6.85 -8.54 5.87
C TYR A 135 5.80 -8.85 4.80
N HIS A 136 4.84 -9.70 5.12
CA HIS A 136 3.81 -10.12 4.16
C HIS A 136 3.00 -8.92 3.62
N HIS A 137 2.42 -8.09 4.50
CA HIS A 137 1.64 -6.92 4.10
C HIS A 137 2.45 -5.85 3.33
N TYR A 138 3.77 -5.74 3.54
CA TYR A 138 4.62 -4.83 2.74
C TYR A 138 4.79 -5.36 1.32
N LEU A 139 4.98 -6.68 1.19
CA LEU A 139 5.11 -7.35 -0.08
C LEU A 139 3.81 -7.32 -0.88
N THR A 140 2.65 -7.57 -0.23
CA THR A 140 1.34 -7.50 -0.91
C THR A 140 1.00 -6.07 -1.33
N LEU A 141 1.33 -5.05 -0.52
CA LEU A 141 1.18 -3.65 -0.94
C LEU A 141 2.08 -3.32 -2.14
N TRP A 142 3.30 -3.86 -2.20
CA TRP A 142 4.18 -3.70 -3.36
C TRP A 142 3.65 -4.43 -4.60
N MET A 143 3.16 -5.67 -4.46
CA MET A 143 2.47 -6.40 -5.53
C MET A 143 1.28 -5.61 -6.07
N PHE A 144 0.50 -5.00 -5.18
CA PHE A 144 -0.59 -4.11 -5.55
C PHE A 144 -0.07 -2.91 -6.35
N ALA A 145 0.98 -2.23 -5.90
CA ALA A 145 1.58 -1.11 -6.64
C ALA A 145 2.05 -1.51 -8.06
N LEU A 146 2.68 -2.68 -8.20
CA LEU A 146 3.08 -3.24 -9.50
C LEU A 146 1.86 -3.57 -10.38
N ASN A 147 0.82 -4.17 -9.83
CA ASN A 147 -0.45 -4.44 -10.53
C ASN A 147 -1.09 -3.14 -11.05
N ARG A 148 -1.17 -2.10 -10.21
CA ARG A 148 -1.70 -0.79 -10.62
C ARG A 148 -0.83 -0.15 -11.69
N LEU A 149 0.49 -0.27 -11.61
CA LEU A 149 1.40 0.22 -12.65
C LEU A 149 1.18 -0.52 -13.97
N SER A 150 0.98 -1.84 -13.93
CA SER A 150 0.68 -2.65 -15.11
C SER A 150 -0.54 -2.11 -15.86
N VAL A 151 -1.64 -1.90 -15.14
CA VAL A 151 -2.88 -1.34 -15.70
C VAL A 151 -2.67 0.10 -16.19
N ALA A 152 -2.00 0.94 -15.39
CA ALA A 152 -1.83 2.36 -15.71
C ALA A 152 -0.92 2.60 -16.92
N SER A 153 0.08 1.74 -17.13
CA SER A 153 1.07 1.83 -18.22
C SER A 153 0.73 0.96 -19.44
N ALA A 154 -0.25 0.05 -19.31
CA ALA A 154 -0.55 -1.01 -20.28
C ALA A 154 0.65 -1.94 -20.56
N GLN A 155 1.48 -2.19 -19.54
CA GLN A 155 2.63 -3.08 -19.59
C GLN A 155 2.36 -4.30 -18.68
N PRO A 156 1.99 -5.48 -19.23
CA PRO A 156 1.63 -6.65 -18.44
C PRO A 156 2.79 -7.16 -17.56
N GLU A 157 4.03 -6.85 -17.92
CA GLU A 157 5.24 -7.33 -17.26
C GLU A 157 5.30 -6.93 -15.78
N TYR A 158 4.71 -5.79 -15.40
CA TYR A 158 4.62 -5.40 -13.98
C TYR A 158 3.69 -6.34 -13.18
N ASN A 159 2.59 -6.81 -13.77
CA ASN A 159 1.73 -7.80 -13.11
C ASN A 159 2.42 -9.16 -13.05
N ASP A 160 3.19 -9.52 -14.07
CA ASP A 160 4.00 -10.75 -14.06
C ASP A 160 5.06 -10.73 -12.95
N MET A 161 5.71 -9.58 -12.73
CA MET A 161 6.61 -9.38 -11.59
C MET A 161 5.89 -9.57 -10.26
N ALA A 162 4.68 -9.01 -10.10
CA ALA A 162 3.89 -9.19 -8.89
C ALA A 162 3.49 -10.65 -8.66
N ILE A 163 3.10 -11.38 -9.71
CA ILE A 163 2.79 -12.82 -9.65
C ILE A 163 4.04 -13.63 -9.28
N SER A 164 5.20 -13.28 -9.84
CA SER A 164 6.46 -13.96 -9.49
C SER A 164 6.79 -13.78 -8.02
N LEU A 165 6.67 -12.54 -7.51
CA LEU A 165 6.87 -12.23 -6.11
C LEU A 165 5.89 -13.01 -5.21
N ALA A 166 4.62 -13.08 -5.61
CA ALA A 166 3.57 -13.81 -4.90
C ALA A 166 3.91 -15.31 -4.75
N ARG A 167 4.35 -15.95 -5.85
CA ARG A 167 4.78 -17.36 -5.85
C ARG A 167 6.02 -17.59 -4.99
N ALA A 168 6.99 -16.68 -5.06
CA ALA A 168 8.25 -16.81 -4.32
C ALA A 168 8.03 -16.79 -2.80
N ILE A 169 7.19 -15.86 -2.32
CA ILE A 169 7.06 -15.60 -0.88
C ILE A 169 6.02 -16.49 -0.20
N HIS A 170 4.95 -16.90 -0.90
CA HIS A 170 3.83 -17.62 -0.29
C HIS A 170 4.26 -18.86 0.53
N PRO A 171 5.14 -19.78 0.06
CA PRO A 171 5.55 -20.95 0.83
C PRO A 171 6.30 -20.64 2.13
N ALA A 172 6.94 -19.46 2.22
CA ALA A 172 7.67 -19.04 3.41
C ALA A 172 6.74 -18.42 4.47
N PHE A 173 5.64 -17.79 4.04
CA PHE A 173 4.69 -17.14 4.95
C PHE A 173 3.54 -18.04 5.39
N VAL A 174 3.06 -18.95 4.53
CA VAL A 174 1.89 -19.79 4.80
C VAL A 174 2.31 -21.23 5.10
N TYR A 175 2.01 -21.72 6.30
CA TYR A 175 2.34 -23.08 6.73
C TYR A 175 1.09 -23.90 7.07
N GLN A 176 1.25 -25.23 7.14
CA GLN A 176 0.13 -26.18 7.28
C GLN A 176 -0.94 -26.01 6.18
N ARG A 177 -0.52 -25.80 4.93
CA ARG A 177 -1.39 -25.50 3.78
C ARG A 177 -2.46 -26.56 3.49
N SER A 178 -2.17 -27.83 3.81
CA SER A 178 -3.13 -28.95 3.68
C SER A 178 -4.18 -28.98 4.79
N SER A 179 -4.05 -28.16 5.85
CA SER A 179 -5.04 -28.04 6.91
C SER A 179 -6.31 -27.36 6.43
N SER A 180 -7.44 -27.62 7.11
CA SER A 180 -8.67 -26.84 6.95
C SER A 180 -8.51 -25.38 7.37
N ARG A 181 -7.51 -25.10 8.21
CA ARG A 181 -7.20 -23.76 8.70
C ARG A 181 -5.69 -23.56 8.68
N PRO A 182 -5.11 -23.17 7.52
CA PRO A 182 -3.70 -22.78 7.44
C PRO A 182 -3.36 -21.64 8.40
N ARG A 183 -2.08 -21.35 8.52
CA ARG A 183 -1.56 -20.31 9.42
C ARG A 183 -0.49 -19.50 8.71
N MET A 184 -0.31 -18.27 9.17
CA MET A 184 0.67 -17.35 8.61
C MET A 184 1.68 -16.83 9.63
N TYR A 185 2.90 -16.62 9.16
CA TYR A 185 3.89 -15.81 9.86
C TYR A 185 3.73 -14.35 9.45
N TRP A 186 3.97 -13.43 10.38
CA TRP A 186 3.93 -11.99 10.09
C TRP A 186 5.20 -11.54 9.37
N LYS A 187 6.34 -12.13 9.72
CA LYS A 187 7.67 -11.77 9.19
C LYS A 187 8.57 -12.98 9.03
N VAL A 188 9.34 -13.00 7.94
CA VAL A 188 10.38 -13.99 7.66
C VAL A 188 11.72 -13.32 7.39
N SER A 189 12.79 -14.11 7.45
CA SER A 189 14.16 -13.67 7.18
C SER A 189 14.33 -13.16 5.74
N MET A 190 15.38 -12.36 5.50
CA MET A 190 15.62 -11.74 4.18
C MET A 190 15.75 -12.77 3.05
N ASP A 191 16.26 -13.96 3.36
CA ASP A 191 16.46 -15.10 2.46
C ASP A 191 15.28 -16.09 2.44
N LEU A 192 14.16 -15.76 3.10
CA LEU A 192 12.95 -16.59 3.23
C LEU A 192 13.17 -17.94 3.95
N SER A 193 14.32 -18.17 4.58
CA SER A 193 14.67 -19.47 5.16
C SER A 193 13.96 -19.82 6.47
N HIS A 194 13.55 -18.82 7.26
CA HIS A 194 12.87 -19.04 8.55
C HIS A 194 11.99 -17.86 8.98
N PRO A 195 10.96 -18.11 9.82
CA PRO A 195 10.18 -17.04 10.44
C PRO A 195 11.02 -16.23 11.44
N LEU A 196 10.82 -14.92 11.43
CA LEU A 196 11.36 -14.00 12.43
C LEU A 196 10.31 -13.58 13.46
N VAL A 197 9.03 -13.61 13.06
CA VAL A 197 7.90 -13.37 13.96
C VAL A 197 6.81 -14.39 13.69
N HIS A 198 6.54 -15.22 14.70
CA HIS A 198 5.65 -16.38 14.59
C HIS A 198 4.16 -16.05 14.71
N SER A 199 3.81 -14.85 15.18
CA SER A 199 2.42 -14.39 15.17
C SER A 199 1.96 -14.07 13.75
N GLU A 200 0.66 -13.96 13.55
CA GLU A 200 0.02 -13.57 12.29
C GLU A 200 -0.40 -12.09 12.37
N GLY A 201 -0.11 -11.28 11.36
CA GLY A 201 -0.63 -9.91 11.28
C GLY A 201 -2.15 -9.91 11.09
N ASN A 202 -2.86 -8.94 11.66
CA ASN A 202 -4.33 -8.91 11.60
C ASN A 202 -4.84 -8.91 10.14
N LEU A 203 -4.21 -8.10 9.29
CA LEU A 203 -4.58 -7.93 7.89
C LEU A 203 -3.87 -8.86 6.89
N ASP A 204 -2.74 -9.48 7.24
CA ASP A 204 -1.93 -10.24 6.28
C ASP A 204 -2.74 -11.26 5.44
N PRO A 205 -3.66 -12.07 6.02
CA PRO A 205 -4.45 -13.00 5.21
C PRO A 205 -5.46 -12.32 4.30
N VAL A 206 -6.01 -11.18 4.73
CA VAL A 206 -6.97 -10.37 3.96
C VAL A 206 -6.27 -9.70 2.78
N ASP A 207 -5.09 -9.10 3.03
CA ASP A 207 -4.25 -8.50 1.99
C ASP A 207 -3.79 -9.56 0.98
N GLY A 208 -3.36 -10.73 1.46
CA GLY A 208 -3.00 -11.86 0.62
C GLY A 208 -4.15 -12.30 -0.28
N TYR A 209 -5.33 -12.50 0.29
CA TYR A 209 -6.52 -12.91 -0.47
C TYR A 209 -6.85 -11.88 -1.55
N VAL A 210 -7.04 -10.62 -1.17
CA VAL A 210 -7.46 -9.56 -2.10
C VAL A 210 -6.42 -9.33 -3.18
N VAL A 211 -5.15 -9.13 -2.82
CA VAL A 211 -4.12 -8.79 -3.79
C VAL A 211 -3.90 -9.93 -4.76
N PHE A 212 -3.81 -11.18 -4.31
CA PHE A 212 -3.59 -12.31 -5.21
C PHE A 212 -4.77 -12.50 -6.17
N THR A 213 -6.00 -12.30 -5.71
CA THR A 213 -7.19 -12.26 -6.59
C THR A 213 -7.10 -11.15 -7.63
N LEU A 214 -6.63 -9.95 -7.27
CA LEU A 214 -6.42 -8.85 -8.24
C LEU A 214 -5.33 -9.20 -9.27
N LEU A 215 -4.22 -9.80 -8.84
CA LEU A 215 -3.14 -10.24 -9.74
C LEU A 215 -3.65 -11.26 -10.76
N GLN A 216 -4.42 -12.25 -10.32
CA GLN A 216 -5.03 -13.26 -11.18
C GLN A 216 -6.01 -12.63 -12.18
N ARG A 217 -6.87 -11.70 -11.73
CA ARG A 217 -7.81 -10.98 -12.61
C ARG A 217 -7.09 -10.15 -13.68
N THR A 218 -6.03 -9.44 -13.31
CA THR A 218 -5.24 -8.64 -14.26
C THR A 218 -4.45 -9.50 -15.25
N ASN A 219 -4.10 -10.73 -14.88
CA ASN A 219 -3.47 -11.68 -15.80
C ASN A 219 -4.40 -12.09 -16.96
N GLY A 220 -5.71 -11.93 -16.82
CA GLY A 220 -6.68 -12.15 -17.89
C GLY A 220 -7.83 -13.08 -17.51
N GLU A 221 -8.88 -13.05 -18.33
CA GLU A 221 -10.06 -13.89 -18.17
C GLU A 221 -9.70 -15.38 -18.23
N GLY A 222 -10.26 -16.17 -17.30
CA GLY A 222 -9.98 -17.61 -17.21
C GLY A 222 -8.60 -17.97 -16.64
N SER A 223 -7.80 -17.00 -16.20
CA SER A 223 -6.49 -17.27 -15.60
C SER A 223 -6.62 -18.06 -14.29
N THR A 224 -5.77 -19.07 -14.12
CA THR A 224 -5.67 -19.89 -12.91
C THR A 224 -4.37 -19.63 -12.15
N VAL A 225 -3.62 -18.58 -12.51
CA VAL A 225 -2.40 -18.22 -11.76
C VAL A 225 -2.74 -17.92 -10.31
N LEU A 226 -1.91 -18.40 -9.37
CA LEU A 226 -2.10 -18.21 -7.93
C LEU A 226 -3.35 -18.89 -7.33
N GLN A 227 -4.03 -19.79 -8.05
CA GLN A 227 -5.28 -20.40 -7.58
C GLN A 227 -5.11 -21.17 -6.25
N ASP A 228 -3.98 -21.83 -6.04
CA ASP A 228 -3.70 -22.58 -4.81
C ASP A 228 -3.46 -21.63 -3.63
N GLU A 229 -2.67 -20.58 -3.86
CA GLU A 229 -2.37 -19.55 -2.88
C GLU A 229 -3.62 -18.76 -2.47
N ILE A 230 -4.48 -18.41 -3.43
CA ILE A 230 -5.77 -17.76 -3.18
C ILE A 230 -6.65 -18.67 -2.30
N ARG A 231 -6.72 -19.97 -2.59
CA ARG A 231 -7.48 -20.94 -1.78
C ARG A 231 -6.94 -21.06 -0.35
N ASP A 232 -5.63 -20.95 -0.17
CA ASP A 232 -5.03 -20.99 1.16
C ASP A 232 -5.41 -19.76 1.98
N TYR A 233 -5.36 -18.55 1.41
CA TYR A 233 -5.85 -17.34 2.09
C TYR A 233 -7.35 -17.38 2.36
N GLU A 234 -8.15 -17.87 1.41
CA GLU A 234 -9.60 -17.99 1.57
C GLU A 234 -9.95 -18.78 2.83
N LYS A 235 -9.33 -19.95 3.05
CA LYS A 235 -9.54 -20.77 4.26
C LYS A 235 -9.24 -19.99 5.55
N ILE A 236 -8.19 -19.17 5.55
CA ILE A 236 -7.83 -18.36 6.72
C ILE A 236 -8.88 -17.27 6.93
N VAL A 237 -9.16 -16.48 5.89
CA VAL A 237 -10.07 -15.34 5.95
C VAL A 237 -11.46 -15.78 6.39
N GLN A 238 -12.02 -16.85 5.81
CA GLN A 238 -13.35 -17.39 6.13
C GLN A 238 -13.61 -17.56 7.63
N THR A 239 -12.57 -17.85 8.41
CA THR A 239 -12.67 -17.99 9.88
C THR A 239 -12.28 -16.72 10.64
N LYS A 240 -11.33 -15.94 10.11
CA LYS A 240 -10.75 -14.78 10.80
C LYS A 240 -11.68 -13.57 10.82
N TRP A 241 -12.36 -13.26 9.70
CA TRP A 241 -13.12 -12.01 9.57
C TRP A 241 -14.27 -11.90 10.60
N GLN A 242 -14.80 -13.04 11.06
CA GLN A 242 -15.92 -13.09 11.99
C GLN A 242 -15.57 -12.51 13.37
N GLY A 243 -14.33 -12.71 13.81
CA GLY A 243 -13.80 -12.20 15.07
C GLY A 243 -13.02 -10.89 14.94
N TYR A 244 -13.01 -10.26 13.76
CA TYR A 244 -12.25 -9.05 13.54
C TYR A 244 -12.73 -7.91 14.44
N SER A 245 -11.78 -7.29 15.14
CA SER A 245 -11.91 -5.99 15.78
C SER A 245 -10.53 -5.33 15.86
N SER A 246 -10.49 -4.01 15.88
CA SER A 246 -9.24 -3.27 15.99
C SER A 246 -9.46 -1.91 16.66
N SER A 247 -8.44 -1.43 17.37
CA SER A 247 -8.38 -0.07 17.90
C SER A 247 -7.19 0.71 17.31
N ASP A 248 -6.56 0.16 16.28
CA ASP A 248 -5.42 0.77 15.61
C ASP A 248 -5.93 1.54 14.37
N PRO A 249 -5.73 2.87 14.29
CA PRO A 249 -6.23 3.68 13.17
C PRO A 249 -5.65 3.27 11.81
N LEU A 250 -4.39 2.79 11.78
CA LEU A 250 -3.78 2.31 10.55
C LEU A 250 -4.44 1.02 10.10
N ASP A 251 -4.56 0.05 11.02
CA ASP A 251 -5.17 -1.25 10.72
C ASP A 251 -6.62 -1.09 10.24
N LEU A 252 -7.41 -0.24 10.91
CA LEU A 252 -8.79 0.04 10.50
C LEU A 252 -8.86 0.69 9.12
N GLY A 253 -8.02 1.70 8.86
CA GLY A 253 -7.96 2.37 7.57
C GLY A 253 -7.53 1.46 6.43
N MET A 254 -6.47 0.68 6.65
CA MET A 254 -6.01 -0.30 5.67
C MET A 254 -7.01 -1.44 5.48
N THR A 255 -7.80 -1.81 6.51
CA THR A 255 -8.92 -2.76 6.36
C THR A 255 -10.03 -2.20 5.48
N LEU A 256 -10.42 -0.94 5.71
CA LEU A 256 -11.42 -0.26 4.87
C LEU A 256 -10.96 -0.19 3.42
N TRP A 257 -9.68 0.09 3.18
CA TRP A 257 -9.10 0.01 1.85
C TRP A 257 -9.07 -1.42 1.33
N THR A 258 -8.35 -2.38 1.91
CA THR A 258 -8.17 -3.69 1.29
C THR A 258 -9.51 -4.38 0.97
N ALA A 259 -10.46 -4.40 1.90
CA ALA A 259 -11.72 -5.11 1.70
C ALA A 259 -12.65 -4.42 0.68
N HIS A 260 -12.49 -3.12 0.37
CA HIS A 260 -13.33 -2.45 -0.64
C HIS A 260 -13.18 -3.04 -2.04
N TRP A 261 -12.04 -3.68 -2.32
CA TRP A 261 -11.76 -4.25 -3.64
C TRP A 261 -12.67 -5.40 -4.01
N LEU A 262 -13.09 -6.21 -3.03
CA LEU A 262 -13.98 -7.37 -3.24
C LEU A 262 -15.39 -7.14 -2.68
N ALA A 263 -15.63 -6.01 -2.02
CA ALA A 263 -16.95 -5.68 -1.52
C ALA A 263 -17.97 -5.53 -2.66
N GLY A 264 -19.19 -6.03 -2.40
CA GLY A 264 -20.29 -6.04 -3.36
C GLY A 264 -20.26 -7.20 -4.36
N GLU A 265 -19.27 -8.09 -4.28
CA GLU A 265 -19.18 -9.31 -5.10
C GLU A 265 -19.83 -10.47 -4.35
N GLU A 266 -20.72 -11.21 -5.01
CA GLU A 266 -21.48 -12.32 -4.40
C GLU A 266 -20.57 -13.46 -3.93
N GLU A 267 -19.43 -13.66 -4.60
CA GLU A 267 -18.41 -14.65 -4.27
C GLU A 267 -17.61 -14.28 -3.01
N HIS A 268 -17.69 -13.02 -2.55
CA HIS A 268 -16.89 -12.50 -1.44
C HIS A 268 -17.73 -11.78 -0.36
N PRO A 269 -18.76 -12.43 0.21
CA PRO A 269 -19.66 -11.80 1.18
C PRO A 269 -18.94 -11.37 2.48
N TRP A 270 -17.81 -12.03 2.80
CA TRP A 270 -16.95 -11.68 3.93
C TRP A 270 -16.42 -10.25 3.86
N ALA A 271 -16.18 -9.72 2.65
CA ALA A 271 -15.60 -8.39 2.47
C ALA A 271 -16.56 -7.30 2.98
N GLY A 272 -17.83 -7.37 2.59
CA GLY A 272 -18.86 -6.45 3.09
C GLY A 272 -19.08 -6.54 4.59
N ALA A 273 -19.05 -7.75 5.15
CA ALA A 273 -19.18 -7.98 6.58
C ALA A 273 -17.98 -7.45 7.38
N LEU A 274 -16.77 -7.62 6.86
CA LEU A 274 -15.54 -7.08 7.43
C LEU A 274 -15.55 -5.54 7.41
N LEU A 275 -15.96 -4.94 6.31
CA LEU A 275 -16.11 -3.48 6.20
C LEU A 275 -17.10 -2.92 7.22
N THR A 276 -18.20 -3.63 7.47
CA THR A 276 -19.17 -3.23 8.50
C THR A 276 -18.52 -3.18 9.88
N LYS A 277 -17.69 -4.18 10.23
CA LYS A 277 -16.93 -4.20 11.49
C LYS A 277 -15.89 -3.09 11.56
N ALA A 278 -15.09 -2.92 10.51
CA ALA A 278 -14.06 -1.88 10.45
C ALA A 278 -14.64 -0.47 10.56
N LYS A 279 -15.79 -0.20 9.90
CA LYS A 279 -16.52 1.07 10.05
C LYS A 279 -16.98 1.29 11.48
N SER A 280 -17.57 0.27 12.10
CA SER A 280 -18.02 0.34 13.50
C SER A 280 -16.86 0.66 14.44
N ASP A 281 -15.73 -0.01 14.30
CA ASP A 281 -14.56 0.23 15.16
C ASP A 281 -13.88 1.57 14.87
N THR A 282 -13.91 2.03 13.62
CA THR A 282 -13.47 3.38 13.25
C THR A 282 -14.35 4.45 13.90
N MET A 283 -15.67 4.26 13.92
CA MET A 283 -16.58 5.17 14.65
C MET A 283 -16.27 5.20 16.15
N LYS A 284 -15.98 4.06 16.78
CA LYS A 284 -15.56 4.02 18.19
C LYS A 284 -14.30 4.85 18.44
N LEU A 285 -13.34 4.90 17.49
CA LEU A 285 -12.16 5.77 17.62
C LEU A 285 -12.56 7.26 17.65
N PHE A 286 -13.43 7.69 16.73
CA PHE A 286 -13.97 9.05 16.73
C PHE A 286 -14.74 9.36 18.03
N ASP A 287 -15.64 8.48 18.44
CA ASP A 287 -16.48 8.66 19.63
C ASP A 287 -15.64 8.68 20.92
N SER A 288 -14.50 7.99 20.94
CA SER A 288 -13.54 8.02 22.05
C SER A 288 -12.67 9.28 22.12
N GLY A 289 -12.82 10.19 21.15
CA GLY A 289 -12.00 11.40 21.00
C GLY A 289 -10.55 11.09 20.64
N TYR A 290 -10.25 9.95 19.99
CA TYR A 290 -8.87 9.58 19.65
C TYR A 290 -8.17 10.67 18.83
N PHE A 291 -8.85 11.20 17.81
CA PHE A 291 -8.32 12.19 16.88
C PHE A 291 -8.25 13.61 17.48
N ASP A 292 -8.90 13.85 18.62
CA ASP A 292 -8.88 15.13 19.33
C ASP A 292 -7.76 15.22 20.38
N ARG A 293 -7.04 14.12 20.63
CA ARG A 293 -5.93 14.08 21.57
C ARG A 293 -4.75 14.91 21.06
N ASP A 294 -3.88 15.27 22.00
CA ASP A 294 -2.60 15.92 21.73
C ASP A 294 -1.86 15.26 20.56
N ILE A 295 -1.59 16.06 19.53
CA ILE A 295 -1.01 15.62 18.25
C ILE A 295 0.41 15.07 18.43
N GLU A 296 1.15 15.56 19.43
CA GLU A 296 2.50 15.08 19.74
C GLU A 296 2.50 13.64 20.29
N ARG A 297 1.34 13.15 20.76
CA ARG A 297 1.16 11.79 21.28
C ARG A 297 0.57 10.82 20.25
N ARG A 298 0.46 11.25 18.99
CA ARG A 298 -0.12 10.47 17.90
C ARG A 298 0.90 10.28 16.78
N LEU A 299 0.58 9.41 15.84
CA LEU A 299 1.43 9.08 14.70
C LEU A 299 0.65 9.39 13.42
N ALA A 300 1.03 10.47 12.74
CA ALA A 300 0.35 11.00 11.56
C ALA A 300 0.05 9.94 10.49
N PHE A 301 1.06 9.16 10.10
CA PHE A 301 0.90 8.12 9.08
C PHE A 301 -0.20 7.10 9.41
N ARG A 302 -0.42 6.80 10.70
CA ARG A 302 -1.46 5.86 11.11
C ARG A 302 -2.85 6.43 10.85
N GLU A 303 -3.04 7.72 11.10
CA GLU A 303 -4.32 8.41 10.88
C GLU A 303 -4.57 8.70 9.40
N PHE A 304 -3.51 8.94 8.63
CA PHE A 304 -3.62 9.01 7.18
C PHE A 304 -4.06 7.68 6.57
N GLY A 305 -3.69 6.55 7.18
CA GLY A 305 -4.31 5.26 6.88
C GLY A 305 -5.83 5.28 7.04
N THR A 306 -6.33 5.79 8.17
CA THR A 306 -7.78 5.96 8.41
C THR A 306 -8.42 6.84 7.34
N ALA A 307 -7.88 8.03 7.10
CA ALA A 307 -8.41 8.97 6.11
C ALA A 307 -8.43 8.38 4.69
N LEU A 308 -7.37 7.69 4.28
CA LEU A 308 -7.31 6.96 3.01
C LEU A 308 -8.41 5.90 2.92
N GLY A 309 -8.54 5.03 3.93
CA GLY A 309 -9.55 3.98 3.97
C GLY A 309 -10.98 4.52 3.90
N ILE A 310 -11.25 5.59 4.64
CA ILE A 310 -12.53 6.30 4.60
C ILE A 310 -12.85 6.79 3.18
N ARG A 311 -11.90 7.43 2.49
CA ARG A 311 -12.14 7.92 1.11
C ARG A 311 -12.21 6.81 0.07
N CYS A 312 -11.65 5.63 0.34
CA CYS A 312 -11.80 4.47 -0.55
C CYS A 312 -13.20 3.83 -0.44
N GLN A 313 -13.80 3.80 0.75
CA GLN A 313 -15.01 3.00 1.02
C GLN A 313 -16.25 3.78 1.49
N CYS A 314 -16.08 4.97 2.01
CA CYS A 314 -17.15 5.74 2.66
C CYS A 314 -17.43 7.09 1.99
N GLU A 315 -16.88 7.34 0.80
CA GLU A 315 -17.01 8.63 0.10
C GLU A 315 -18.47 9.07 -0.12
N ASP A 316 -19.37 8.12 -0.36
CA ASP A 316 -20.79 8.37 -0.60
C ASP A 316 -21.67 8.37 0.67
N GLN A 317 -21.07 8.28 1.88
CA GLN A 317 -21.81 8.26 3.15
C GLN A 317 -21.61 9.58 3.92
N ASP A 318 -22.71 10.14 4.42
CA ASP A 318 -22.71 11.45 5.08
C ASP A 318 -21.72 11.54 6.25
N GLY A 319 -20.95 12.63 6.26
CA GLY A 319 -20.00 13.00 7.33
C GLY A 319 -18.69 12.21 7.37
N TRP A 320 -18.51 11.16 6.57
CA TRP A 320 -17.26 10.40 6.54
C TRP A 320 -16.14 11.18 5.84
N VAL A 321 -16.44 11.83 4.72
CA VAL A 321 -15.47 12.66 3.99
C VAL A 321 -14.96 13.81 4.87
N ASP A 322 -15.85 14.48 5.61
CA ASP A 322 -15.49 15.56 6.54
C ASP A 322 -14.55 15.10 7.65
N ARG A 323 -14.72 13.86 8.14
CA ARG A 323 -13.81 13.25 9.12
C ARG A 323 -12.42 13.01 8.53
N ALA A 324 -12.35 12.50 7.30
CA ALA A 324 -11.08 12.33 6.60
C ALA A 324 -10.40 13.68 6.32
N ASP A 325 -11.17 14.70 5.91
CA ASP A 325 -10.68 16.07 5.72
C ASP A 325 -10.14 16.65 7.03
N THR A 326 -10.87 16.49 8.14
CA THR A 326 -10.45 16.94 9.47
C THR A 326 -9.09 16.36 9.86
N ILE A 327 -8.88 15.05 9.66
CA ILE A 327 -7.60 14.39 9.91
C ILE A 327 -6.49 15.05 9.08
N THR A 328 -6.68 15.17 7.76
CA THR A 328 -5.64 15.72 6.87
C THR A 328 -5.34 17.20 7.17
N THR A 329 -6.36 18.01 7.40
CA THR A 329 -6.23 19.44 7.70
C THR A 329 -5.54 19.69 9.03
N MET A 330 -5.89 18.92 10.07
CA MET A 330 -5.27 19.06 11.38
C MET A 330 -3.74 18.88 11.33
N TRP A 331 -3.26 17.84 10.65
CA TRP A 331 -1.82 17.62 10.52
C TRP A 331 -1.15 18.67 9.65
N ARG A 332 -1.79 19.09 8.55
CA ARG A 332 -1.30 20.18 7.71
C ARG A 332 -1.10 21.46 8.51
N ASP A 333 -2.14 21.88 9.24
CA ASP A 333 -2.14 23.12 10.01
C ASP A 333 -1.16 23.06 11.20
N ALA A 334 -0.77 21.85 11.64
CA ALA A 334 0.31 21.62 12.60
C ALA A 334 1.73 21.66 11.99
N GLY A 335 1.88 22.10 10.74
CA GLY A 335 3.18 22.31 10.11
C GLY A 335 3.77 21.05 9.43
N LEU A 336 2.91 20.12 8.98
CA LEU A 336 3.34 18.85 8.36
C LEU A 336 4.31 19.08 7.19
N LEU A 337 3.94 19.99 6.27
CA LEU A 337 4.68 20.24 5.04
C LEU A 337 5.92 21.11 5.24
N GLU A 338 5.99 21.83 6.35
CA GLU A 338 7.11 22.65 6.79
C GLU A 338 8.13 21.83 7.61
N GLY A 339 7.76 20.62 8.03
CA GLY A 339 8.60 19.79 8.91
C GLY A 339 8.55 20.20 10.37
N GLY A 340 7.55 21.01 10.75
CA GLY A 340 7.30 21.42 12.13
C GLY A 340 6.65 20.34 12.99
N TRP A 341 6.01 19.34 12.36
CA TRP A 341 5.37 18.25 13.09
C TRP A 341 6.41 17.30 13.70
N LYS A 342 6.34 17.08 15.02
CA LYS A 342 7.15 16.08 15.72
C LYS A 342 6.27 15.25 16.65
N SER A 343 6.22 13.95 16.41
CA SER A 343 5.65 13.01 17.38
C SER A 343 6.68 12.67 18.44
N ARG A 344 6.31 12.69 19.72
CA ARG A 344 7.14 12.21 20.82
C ARG A 344 7.06 10.69 21.02
N VAL A 345 6.19 10.01 20.27
CA VAL A 345 5.91 8.58 20.44
C VAL A 345 6.95 7.67 19.76
N ASN A 346 7.78 8.23 18.87
CA ASN A 346 8.79 7.45 18.16
C ASN A 346 9.99 8.33 17.76
N THR A 347 10.89 8.57 18.71
CA THR A 347 12.06 9.44 18.53
C THR A 347 13.23 8.78 17.80
N ASP A 348 13.21 7.45 17.68
CA ASP A 348 14.37 6.67 17.25
C ASP A 348 14.39 6.43 15.73
N HIS A 349 13.30 6.78 15.03
CA HIS A 349 13.16 6.59 13.59
C HIS A 349 12.62 7.84 12.91
N ASP A 350 13.21 8.21 11.77
CA ASP A 350 12.62 9.25 10.94
C ASP A 350 11.38 8.72 10.22
N LEU A 351 10.22 9.24 10.63
CA LEU A 351 8.91 8.88 10.09
C LEU A 351 8.44 9.84 8.98
N ALA A 352 9.23 10.85 8.62
CA ALA A 352 8.83 11.82 7.59
C ALA A 352 8.51 11.15 6.25
N PRO A 353 9.31 10.19 5.71
CA PRO A 353 9.01 9.59 4.42
C PRO A 353 7.68 8.84 4.39
N ILE A 354 7.41 7.95 5.33
CA ILE A 354 6.14 7.20 5.37
C ILE A 354 4.96 8.15 5.58
N THR A 355 5.13 9.16 6.44
CA THR A 355 4.06 10.10 6.75
C THR A 355 3.67 10.93 5.53
N LEU A 356 4.63 11.47 4.79
CA LEU A 356 4.36 12.33 3.64
C LEU A 356 3.75 11.57 2.45
N VAL A 357 4.20 10.34 2.16
CA VAL A 357 3.56 9.53 1.10
C VAL A 357 2.14 9.12 1.47
N MET A 358 1.88 8.81 2.75
CA MET A 358 0.54 8.47 3.22
C MET A 358 -0.37 9.69 3.29
N TYR A 359 0.15 10.88 3.63
CA TYR A 359 -0.59 12.13 3.56
C TYR A 359 -1.09 12.42 2.14
N ALA A 360 -0.21 12.30 1.14
CA ALA A 360 -0.59 12.45 -0.26
C ALA A 360 -1.72 11.49 -0.66
N ALA A 361 -1.59 10.19 -0.32
CA ALA A 361 -2.63 9.21 -0.58
C ALA A 361 -3.94 9.51 0.20
N ALA A 362 -3.85 10.05 1.41
CA ALA A 362 -5.02 10.43 2.21
C ALA A 362 -5.75 11.66 1.65
N LEU A 363 -5.05 12.59 0.98
CA LEU A 363 -5.66 13.72 0.27
C LEU A 363 -6.37 13.25 -0.99
N VAL A 364 -5.69 12.42 -1.79
CA VAL A 364 -6.16 11.94 -3.09
C VAL A 364 -5.86 10.44 -3.22
N PRO A 365 -6.80 9.56 -2.81
CA PRO A 365 -6.58 8.11 -2.82
C PRO A 365 -6.20 7.55 -4.19
N GLY A 366 -6.79 8.07 -5.26
CA GLY A 366 -6.43 7.77 -6.63
C GLY A 366 -6.27 6.27 -6.91
N ALA A 367 -5.04 5.84 -7.23
CA ALA A 367 -4.72 4.45 -7.60
C ALA A 367 -5.14 3.39 -6.57
N PHE A 368 -5.38 3.78 -5.30
CA PHE A 368 -5.92 2.91 -4.26
C PHE A 368 -7.40 2.54 -4.48
N GLN A 369 -8.19 3.32 -5.23
CA GLN A 369 -9.63 3.10 -5.45
C GLN A 369 -9.91 2.11 -6.62
N LYS A 370 -10.90 1.22 -6.42
CA LYS A 370 -11.31 0.14 -7.35
C LYS A 370 -11.52 0.59 -8.80
N SER A 371 -12.17 1.73 -9.01
CA SER A 371 -12.56 2.23 -10.34
C SER A 371 -11.76 3.46 -10.80
N PHE A 372 -10.56 3.66 -10.26
CA PHE A 372 -9.77 4.85 -10.60
C PHE A 372 -9.09 4.79 -11.98
N LEU A 373 -8.46 3.64 -12.29
CA LEU A 373 -7.73 3.38 -13.53
C LEU A 373 -8.66 2.88 -14.64
#